data_AF-A0A947SHF9-F1
#
_entry.id   AF-A0A947SHF9-F1
#
_cell.length_a   1.000
_cell.length_b   1.000
_cell.length_c   1.000
_cell.angle_alpha   90.00
_cell.angle_beta   90.00
_cell.angle_gamma   90.00
#
_symmetry.space_group_name_H-M   'P 1'
#
loop_
_entity.id
_entity.type
_entity.pdbx_description
1 polymer ?
#
loop_
_entity_poly.entity_id
_entity_poly.type
_entity_poly.pdbx_seq_one_letter_code
_entity_poly.pdbx_strand_id
1 'polypeptide(L)' 'MTYRIAVDVGGTFTDVVAVDSAGRVTFAKAPSTPDNQAVGTMDGIA' A
#
# COMPACT_ATOMS: atom_id res chain seq x y z
N MET A 1 11.80 12.81 -5.72
CA MET A 1 11.33 11.49 -6.19
C MET A 1 9.84 11.45 -5.92
N THR A 2 9.00 11.34 -6.93
CA THR A 2 7.54 11.34 -6.76
C THR A 2 7.02 9.95 -7.05
N TYR A 3 6.19 9.42 -6.16
CA TYR A 3 5.49 8.17 -6.35
C TYR A 3 4.00 8.44 -6.51
N ARG A 4 3.36 7.68 -7.39
CA ARG A 4 1.90 7.52 -7.39
C ARG A 4 1.61 6.20 -6.71
N ILE A 5 0.84 6.24 -5.63
CA ILE A 5 0.54 5.07 -4.81
C ILE A 5 -0.96 4.80 -4.90
N ALA A 6 -1.31 3.57 -5.23
CA ALA A 6 -2.66 3.04 -5.12
C ALA A 6 -2.70 2.05 -3.96
N VAL A 7 -3.74 2.14 -3.14
CA VAL A 7 -3.95 1.27 -1.98
C VAL A 7 -5.34 0.65 -2.10
N ASP A 8 -5.43 -0.66 -1.95
CA ASP A 8 -6.67 -1.41 -1.84
C ASP A 8 -6.76 -2.04 -0.45
N VAL A 9 -7.70 -1.56 0.36
CA VAL A 9 -7.87 -2.01 1.75
C VAL A 9 -8.90 -3.13 1.79
N GLY A 10 -8.43 -4.35 2.03
CA GLY A 10 -9.28 -5.52 2.22
C GLY A 10 -9.57 -5.83 3.69
N GLY A 11 -10.24 -6.97 3.93
CA GLY A 11 -10.48 -7.49 5.28
C GLY A 11 -9.30 -8.26 5.88
N THR A 12 -8.55 -8.98 5.04
CA THR A 12 -7.38 -9.78 5.47
C THR A 12 -6.06 -9.08 5.19
N PHE A 13 -5.95 -8.48 4.01
CA PHE A 13 -4.73 -7.82 3.56
C PHE A 13 -5.07 -6.47 2.93
N THR A 14 -4.12 -5.55 3.05
CA THR A 14 -4.04 -4.29 2.31
C THR A 14 -2.97 -4.43 1.24
N ASP A 15 -3.37 -4.18 0.00
CA ASP A 15 -2.50 -4.25 -1.19
C ASP A 15 -2.04 -2.85 -1.58
N VAL A 16 -0.74 -2.68 -1.84
CA VAL A 16 -0.13 -1.41 -2.22
C VAL A 16 0.61 -1.55 -3.54
N VAL A 17 0.34 -0.63 -4.46
CA VAL A 17 1.06 -0.51 -5.74
C VAL A 17 1.64 0.89 -5.84
N ALA A 18 2.95 0.98 -6.04
CA ALA A 18 3.65 2.24 -6.21
C ALA A 18 4.28 2.32 -7.61
N VAL A 19 4.12 3.47 -8.28
CA VAL A 19 4.78 3.77 -9.55
C VAL A 19 5.66 5.00 -9.37
N ASP A 20 6.95 4.87 -9.67
CA ASP A 20 7.89 5.99 -9.63
C ASP A 20 7.85 6.83 -10.92
N SER A 21 8.59 7.96 -10.92
CA SER A 21 8.65 8.86 -12.08
C SER A 21 9.31 8.25 -13.33
N ALA A 22 10.03 7.13 -13.20
CA ALA A 22 10.62 6.39 -14.31
C ALA A 22 9.69 5.25 -14.81
N GLY A 23 8.51 5.10 -14.21
CA GLY A 23 7.55 4.06 -14.54
C GLY A 23 7.84 2.71 -13.90
N ARG A 24 8.77 2.61 -12.94
CA ARG A 24 9.00 1.36 -12.21
C ARG A 24 7.85 1.11 -11.25
N VAL A 25 7.33 -0.11 -11.30
CA VAL A 25 6.21 -0.57 -10.47
C VAL A 25 6.74 -1.43 -9.33
N THR A 26 6.32 -1.11 -8.10
CA THR A 26 6.59 -1.89 -6.90
C THR A 26 5.28 -2.33 -6.27
N PHE A 27 5.25 -3.57 -5.79
CA PHE A 27 4.09 -4.16 -5.11
C PHE A 27 4.47 -4.47 -3.67
N ALA A 28 3.57 -4.16 -2.75
CA ALA A 28 3.66 -4.53 -1.34
C ALA A 28 2.29 -5.01 -0.84
N LYS A 29 2.31 -5.80 0.22
CA LYS A 29 1.13 -6.37 0.85
C LYS A 29 1.36 -6.45 2.35
N ALA A 30 0.43 -5.92 3.13
CA ALA A 30 0.45 -5.99 4.58
C ALA A 30 -0.86 -6.59 5.10
N PRO A 31 -0.89 -7.25 6.28
CA PRO A 31 -2.15 -7.60 6.94
C PRO A 31 -3.01 -6.35 7.14
N SER A 32 -4.32 -6.46 6.90
CA SER A 32 -5.25 -5.37 7.24
C SER A 32 -5.39 -5.24 8.75
N THR A 33 -5.71 -4.03 9.19
CA THR A 33 -6.00 -3.75 10.60
C THR A 33 -7.44 -3.24 10.71
N PRO A 34 -8.44 -4.13 10.88
CA PRO A 34 -9.86 -3.75 10.81
C PRO A 34 -10.26 -2.64 11.79
N ASP A 35 -9.65 -2.63 12.98
CA ASP A 35 -9.89 -1.61 14.00
C ASP A 35 -9.35 -0.23 13.60
N ASN A 36 -8.32 -0.19 12.74
CA ASN A 36 -7.78 1.05 12.17
C ASN A 36 -7.02 0.79 10.86
N GLN A 37 -7.71 0.94 9.73
CA GLN A 37 -7.17 0.66 8.40
C GLN A 37 -5.96 1.53 8.01
N ALA A 38 -5.77 2.68 8.68
CA ALA A 38 -4.61 3.52 8.44
C ALA A 38 -3.30 2.80 8.84
N VAL A 39 -3.33 1.92 9.85
CA VAL A 39 -2.15 1.15 10.28
C VAL A 39 -1.71 0.20 9.17
N GLY A 40 -2.60 -0.67 8.70
CA GLY A 40 -2.30 -1.60 7.60
C GLY A 40 -1.90 -0.88 6.30
N THR A 41 -2.45 0.31 6.04
CA THR A 41 -2.03 1.16 4.91
C THR A 41 -0.59 1.65 5.09
N MET A 42 -0.23 2.17 6.27
CA MET A 42 1.13 2.65 6.54
C MET A 42 2.14 1.51 6.54
N ASP A 43 1.78 0.35 7.09
CA ASP A 43 2.62 -0.85 7.08
C ASP A 43 2.90 -1.36 5.66
N GLY A 44 1.93 -1.20 4.74
CA GLY A 44 2.14 -1.51 3.32
C GLY A 44 2.98 -0.49 2.55
N ILE A 45 3.18 0.72 3.11
CA ILE A 45 3.97 1.81 2.51
C ILE A 45 5.40 1.86 3.07
N ALA A 46 5.62 1.41 4.32
CA ALA A 46 6.88 1.47 5.06
C ALA A 46 7.99 0.59 4.44
#